data_AF-A0A7X3Q2H8-F1
#
_entry.id   AF-A0A7X3Q2H8-F1
#
_cell.length_a   1.000
_cell.length_b   1.000
_cell.length_c   1.000
_cell.angle_alpha   90.00
_cell.angle_beta   90.00
_cell.angle_gamma   90.00
#
_symmetry.space_group_name_H-M   'P 1'
#
loop_
_entity.id
_entity.type
_entity.pdbx_description
1 polymer ?
#
loop_
_entity_poly.entity_id
_entity_poly.type
_entity_poly.pdbx_seq_one_letter_code
_entity_poly.pdbx_strand_id
1 'polypeptide(L)'
;MAQYWRRLRHAYYGWWMLAASVVAVALAAGISFWSFGLYVDPLESQFGWSRAEVSGGFSVGFLASAIAAPLIGWWIDRYGPRRVILIGAVLTAASYVLLATTSDLWQWFVYQSINAVFRQMMFFIPFQTLISRWFDRRRGLAV
;
A
#
# COMPACT_ATOMS: atom_id res chain seq x y z
N MET A 1 37.22 -8.04 17.74
CA MET A 1 37.23 -8.46 16.32
C MET A 1 35.95 -9.21 15.90
N ALA A 2 35.59 -10.36 16.49
CA ALA A 2 34.41 -11.15 16.07
C ALA A 2 33.04 -10.43 16.15
N GLN A 3 32.87 -9.51 17.11
CA GLN A 3 31.64 -8.72 17.25
C GLN A 3 31.46 -7.65 16.16
N TYR A 4 32.56 -7.19 15.54
CA TYR A 4 32.53 -6.18 14.46
C TYR A 4 32.04 -6.80 13.14
N TRP A 5 32.53 -8.01 12.82
CA TRP A 5 32.10 -8.79 11.65
C TRP A 5 30.63 -9.23 11.71
N ARG A 6 30.11 -9.52 12.91
CA ARG A 6 28.68 -9.78 13.14
C ARG A 6 27.83 -8.54 12.83
N ARG A 7 28.22 -7.34 13.31
CA ARG A 7 27.51 -6.09 13.02
C ARG A 7 27.52 -5.73 11.53
N LEU A 8 28.62 -5.95 10.82
CA LEU A 8 28.70 -5.73 9.38
C LEU A 8 27.83 -6.70 8.57
N ARG A 9 27.79 -7.99 8.95
CA ARG A 9 26.88 -8.97 8.32
C ARG A 9 25.40 -8.64 8.55
N HIS A 10 25.02 -8.20 9.75
CA HIS A 10 23.64 -7.76 10.03
C HIS A 10 23.28 -6.44 9.34
N ALA A 11 24.24 -5.52 9.19
CA ALA A 11 24.04 -4.29 8.43
C ALA A 11 23.85 -4.60 6.94
N TYR A 12 24.70 -5.44 6.33
CA TYR A 12 24.61 -5.82 4.93
C TYR A 12 23.33 -6.61 4.61
N TYR A 13 22.94 -7.56 5.48
CA TYR A 13 21.69 -8.30 5.35
C TYR A 13 20.47 -7.37 5.52
N GLY A 14 20.54 -6.40 6.44
CA GLY A 14 19.51 -5.38 6.62
C GLY A 14 19.29 -4.52 5.38
N TRP A 15 20.34 -4.17 4.65
CA TRP A 15 20.25 -3.43 3.38
C TRP A 15 19.58 -4.24 2.27
N TRP A 16 19.89 -5.53 2.13
CA TRP A 16 19.21 -6.39 1.17
C TRP A 16 17.74 -6.62 1.52
N MET A 17 17.43 -6.76 2.80
CA MET A 17 16.04 -6.89 3.28
C MET A 17 15.24 -5.61 3.05
N LEU A 18 15.88 -4.45 3.24
CA LEU A 18 15.30 -3.14 2.94
C LEU A 18 15.07 -2.98 1.44
N ALA A 19 16.07 -3.29 0.59
CA ALA A 19 15.95 -3.23 -0.85
C ALA A 19 14.85 -4.16 -1.38
N ALA A 20 14.78 -5.40 -0.90
CA ALA A 20 13.72 -6.34 -1.23
C ALA A 20 12.34 -5.83 -0.81
N SER A 21 12.23 -5.21 0.37
CA SER A 21 10.97 -4.63 0.85
C SER A 21 10.56 -3.41 0.01
N VAL A 22 11.51 -2.55 -0.37
CA VAL A 22 11.27 -1.39 -1.22
C VAL A 22 10.82 -1.83 -2.61
N VAL A 23 11.48 -2.82 -3.21
CA VAL A 23 11.09 -3.37 -4.52
C VAL A 23 9.71 -4.02 -4.43
N ALA A 24 9.44 -4.83 -3.40
CA ALA A 24 8.15 -5.47 -3.23
C ALA A 24 7.01 -4.45 -3.08
N VAL A 25 7.22 -3.40 -2.30
CA VAL A 25 6.22 -2.33 -2.17
C VAL A 25 6.14 -1.49 -3.44
N ALA A 26 7.24 -1.20 -4.13
CA ALA A 26 7.23 -0.45 -5.39
C ALA A 26 6.47 -1.20 -6.49
N LEU A 27 6.64 -2.52 -6.58
CA LEU A 27 5.88 -3.37 -7.49
C LEU A 27 4.41 -3.42 -7.11
N ALA A 28 4.10 -3.65 -5.83
CA ALA A 28 2.71 -3.64 -5.35
C ALA A 28 2.04 -2.27 -5.57
N ALA A 29 2.77 -1.18 -5.33
CA ALA A 29 2.34 0.19 -5.50
C ALA A 29 2.11 0.57 -6.97
N GLY A 30 3.09 0.25 -7.81
CA GLY A 30 3.06 0.48 -9.26
C GLY A 30 1.88 -0.24 -9.91
N ILE A 31 1.73 -1.54 -9.60
CA ILE A 31 0.70 -2.37 -10.20
C ILE A 31 -0.68 -2.09 -9.60
N SER A 32 -0.81 -1.66 -8.34
CA SER A 32 -2.13 -1.50 -7.72
C SER A 32 -2.73 -0.10 -7.87
N PHE A 33 -1.91 0.95 -7.91
CA PHE A 33 -2.38 2.33 -7.92
C PHE A 33 -2.39 2.94 -9.33
N TRP A 34 -1.35 2.68 -10.12
CA TRP A 34 -1.18 3.28 -11.44
C TRP A 34 -1.86 2.50 -12.55
N SER A 35 -2.26 1.26 -12.28
CA SER A 35 -3.04 0.42 -13.20
C SER A 35 -4.47 0.88 -13.37
N PHE A 36 -4.96 1.84 -12.57
CA PHE A 36 -6.32 2.34 -12.67
C PHE A 36 -6.73 2.67 -14.11
N GLY A 37 -5.90 3.44 -14.82
CA GLY A 37 -6.17 3.83 -16.20
C GLY A 37 -6.28 2.65 -17.18
N LEU A 38 -5.70 1.50 -16.86
CA LEU A 38 -5.75 0.29 -17.70
C LEU A 38 -7.10 -0.44 -17.59
N TYR A 39 -7.83 -0.27 -16.49
CA TYR A 39 -9.10 -0.96 -16.26
C TYR A 39 -10.33 -0.13 -16.61
N VAL A 40 -10.16 1.18 -16.84
CA VAL A 40 -11.29 2.07 -17.19
C VAL A 40 -11.98 1.61 -18.48
N ASP A 41 -11.23 1.49 -19.58
CA ASP A 41 -11.82 1.13 -20.88
C ASP A 41 -12.45 -0.29 -20.86
N PRO A 42 -11.82 -1.32 -20.27
CA PRO A 42 -12.46 -2.62 -20.09
C PRO A 42 -13.76 -2.56 -19.28
N LEU A 43 -13.80 -1.82 -18.17
CA LEU A 43 -14.99 -1.71 -17.32
C LEU A 43 -16.13 -0.97 -18.03
N GLU A 44 -15.83 0.10 -18.77
CA GLU A 44 -16.80 0.80 -19.61
C GLU A 44 -17.38 -0.15 -20.68
N SER A 45 -16.53 -0.93 -21.35
CA SER A 45 -16.98 -1.86 -22.40
C SER A 45 -17.80 -3.05 -21.89
N GLN A 46 -17.47 -3.55 -20.69
CA GLN A 46 -18.11 -4.74 -20.11
C GLN A 46 -19.44 -4.40 -19.42
N PHE A 47 -19.49 -3.30 -18.67
CA PHE A 47 -20.65 -2.94 -17.85
C PHE A 47 -21.46 -1.78 -18.42
N GLY A 48 -20.98 -1.08 -19.45
CA GLY A 48 -21.63 0.09 -20.02
C GLY A 48 -21.62 1.32 -19.11
N TRP A 49 -20.83 1.31 -18.03
CA TRP A 49 -20.71 2.44 -17.12
C TRP A 49 -20.00 3.61 -17.78
N SER A 50 -20.34 4.82 -17.36
CA SER A 50 -19.63 6.03 -17.75
C SER A 50 -18.28 6.13 -17.05
N ARG A 51 -17.33 6.85 -17.68
CA ARG A 51 -16.04 7.18 -17.07
C ARG A 51 -16.17 7.82 -15.68
N ALA A 52 -17.22 8.63 -15.48
CA ALA A 52 -17.51 9.30 -14.22
C ALA A 52 -17.91 8.30 -13.12
N GLU A 53 -18.67 7.26 -13.45
CA GLU A 53 -19.06 6.20 -12.51
C GLU A 53 -17.85 5.33 -12.11
N VAL A 54 -17.01 4.96 -13.09
CA VAL A 54 -15.79 4.17 -12.85
C VAL A 54 -14.81 4.96 -11.97
N SER A 55 -14.50 6.20 -12.33
CA SER A 55 -13.61 7.08 -11.56
C SER A 55 -14.22 7.55 -10.23
N GLY A 56 -15.55 7.62 -10.14
CA GLY A 56 -16.29 7.87 -8.91
C GLY A 56 -15.97 6.84 -7.84
N GLY A 57 -15.93 5.54 -8.20
CA GLY A 57 -15.57 4.47 -7.26
C GLY A 57 -14.18 4.64 -6.66
N PHE A 58 -13.21 5.08 -7.46
CA PHE A 58 -11.87 5.42 -6.95
C PHE A 58 -11.90 6.62 -6.02
N SER A 59 -12.60 7.69 -6.38
CA SER A 59 -12.72 8.91 -5.56
C SER A 59 -13.34 8.62 -4.18
N VAL A 60 -14.42 7.83 -4.15
CA VAL A 60 -15.04 7.39 -2.90
C VAL A 60 -14.08 6.52 -2.09
N GLY A 61 -13.34 5.62 -2.75
CA GLY A 61 -12.33 4.82 -2.06
C GLY A 61 -11.19 5.64 -1.48
N PHE A 62 -10.77 6.72 -2.13
CA PHE A 62 -9.81 7.66 -1.56
C PHE A 62 -10.35 8.33 -0.30
N LEU A 63 -11.59 8.79 -0.31
CA LEU A 63 -12.22 9.37 0.88
C LEU A 63 -12.30 8.35 2.02
N ALA A 64 -12.71 7.11 1.73
CA ALA A 64 -12.76 6.03 2.70
C ALA A 64 -11.37 5.75 3.30
N SER A 65 -10.33 5.73 2.46
CA SER A 65 -8.95 5.57 2.91
C SER A 65 -8.49 6.75 3.78
N ALA A 66 -8.80 8.00 3.39
CA ALA A 66 -8.45 9.18 4.17
C ALA A 66 -9.06 9.13 5.58
N ILE A 67 -10.31 8.69 5.70
CA ILE A 67 -11.00 8.49 6.99
C ILE A 67 -10.35 7.34 7.79
N ALA A 68 -9.92 6.27 7.14
CA ALA A 68 -9.26 5.14 7.79
C ALA A 68 -7.80 5.42 8.19
N ALA A 69 -7.16 6.46 7.65
CA ALA A 69 -5.74 6.72 7.85
C ALA A 69 -5.30 6.84 9.33
N PRO A 70 -6.03 7.54 10.24
CA PRO A 70 -5.66 7.59 11.66
C PRO A 70 -5.70 6.22 12.34
N LEU A 71 -6.69 5.38 11.99
CA LEU A 71 -6.83 4.03 12.53
C LEU A 71 -5.68 3.13 12.06
N ILE A 72 -5.32 3.22 10.78
CA ILE A 72 -4.17 2.49 10.21
C ILE A 72 -2.87 2.94 10.89
N GLY A 73 -2.69 4.25 11.11
CA GLY A 73 -1.56 4.79 11.86
C GLY A 73 -1.45 4.19 13.27
N TRP A 74 -2.57 4.17 14.00
CA TRP A 74 -2.63 3.55 15.33
C TRP A 74 -2.28 2.05 15.31
N TRP A 75 -2.72 1.29 14.30
CA TRP A 75 -2.32 -0.12 14.12
C TRP A 75 -0.82 -0.27 13.86
N ILE A 76 -0.23 0.63 13.08
CA ILE A 76 1.21 0.62 12.79
C ILE A 76 2.02 0.88 14.06
N ASP A 77 1.60 1.84 14.87
CA ASP A 77 2.27 2.16 16.13
C ASP A 77 2.18 1.01 17.13
N ARG A 78 1.03 0.32 17.21
CA ARG A 78 0.79 -0.77 18.16
C ARG A 78 1.40 -2.11 17.76
N TYR A 79 1.27 -2.51 16.49
CA TYR A 79 1.66 -3.85 16.02
C TYR A 79 2.96 -3.86 15.21
N GLY A 80 3.49 -2.68 14.91
CA GLY A 80 4.68 -2.48 14.12
C GLY A 80 4.42 -2.52 12.61
N PRO A 81 5.20 -1.76 11.83
CA PRO A 81 4.95 -1.56 10.39
C PRO A 81 5.01 -2.86 9.58
N ARG A 82 5.90 -3.79 9.94
CA ARG A 82 6.11 -5.03 9.17
C ARG A 82 4.86 -5.93 9.15
N ARG A 83 4.18 -6.08 10.29
CA ARG A 83 2.96 -6.91 10.38
C ARG A 83 1.82 -6.28 9.60
N VAL A 84 1.67 -4.96 9.74
CA VAL A 84 0.62 -4.21 9.03
C VAL A 84 0.81 -4.26 7.51
N ILE A 85 2.04 -4.12 7.01
CA ILE A 85 2.33 -4.27 5.57
C ILE A 85 1.95 -5.67 5.07
N LEU A 86 2.34 -6.73 5.78
CA LEU A 86 2.06 -8.11 5.35
C LEU A 86 0.56 -8.42 5.35
N ILE A 87 -0.16 -7.99 6.39
CA ILE A 87 -1.61 -8.12 6.46
C ILE A 87 -2.28 -7.32 5.33
N GLY A 88 -1.85 -6.05 5.15
CA GLY A 88 -2.32 -5.19 4.07
C GLY A 88 -2.13 -5.84 2.69
N ALA A 89 -0.97 -6.45 2.43
CA ALA A 89 -0.71 -7.14 1.17
C ALA A 89 -1.70 -8.27 0.88
N VAL A 90 -1.96 -9.13 1.87
CA VAL A 90 -2.91 -10.23 1.73
C VAL A 90 -4.33 -9.71 1.55
N LEU A 91 -4.73 -8.71 2.33
CA LEU A 91 -6.06 -8.10 2.25
C LEU A 91 -6.28 -7.37 0.92
N THR A 92 -5.27 -6.67 0.41
CA THR A 92 -5.33 -6.04 -0.92
C THR A 92 -5.49 -7.09 -2.01
N ALA A 93 -4.72 -8.19 -1.98
CA ALA A 93 -4.89 -9.28 -2.93
C ALA A 93 -6.31 -9.89 -2.87
N ALA A 94 -6.83 -10.12 -1.67
CA ALA A 94 -8.19 -10.63 -1.48
C ALA A 94 -9.26 -9.65 -2.01
N SER A 95 -9.06 -8.34 -1.80
CA SER A 95 -10.00 -7.32 -2.33
C SER A 95 -10.00 -7.23 -3.86
N TYR A 96 -8.90 -7.57 -4.53
CA TYR A 96 -8.89 -7.68 -6.00
C TYR A 96 -9.71 -8.86 -6.50
N VAL A 97 -9.68 -10.00 -5.78
CA VAL A 97 -10.57 -11.13 -6.06
C VAL A 97 -12.03 -10.72 -5.87
N LEU A 98 -12.32 -9.94 -4.81
CA LEU A 98 -13.66 -9.41 -4.58
C LEU A 98 -14.10 -8.45 -5.70
N LEU A 99 -13.22 -7.55 -6.15
CA LEU A 99 -13.47 -6.67 -7.29
C LEU A 99 -13.75 -7.44 -8.59
N ALA A 100 -13.11 -8.60 -8.79
CA ALA A 100 -13.38 -9.46 -9.95
C ALA A 100 -14.80 -10.07 -9.95
N THR A 101 -15.49 -10.09 -8.80
CA THR A 101 -16.87 -10.55 -8.67
C THR A 101 -17.92 -9.45 -8.85
N THR A 102 -17.49 -8.22 -9.14
CA THR A 102 -18.39 -7.07 -9.29
C THR A 102 -19.35 -7.29 -10.46
N SER A 103 -20.66 -7.22 -10.19
CA SER A 103 -21.71 -7.22 -11.22
C SER A 103 -22.43 -5.88 -11.34
N ASP A 104 -22.54 -5.15 -10.22
CA ASP A 104 -23.33 -3.92 -10.12
C ASP A 104 -22.47 -2.72 -9.72
N LEU A 105 -22.93 -1.53 -10.09
CA LEU A 105 -22.22 -0.29 -9.80
C LEU A 105 -22.07 -0.03 -8.29
N TRP A 106 -23.06 -0.37 -7.46
CA TRP A 106 -22.94 -0.20 -6.01
C TRP A 106 -21.84 -1.09 -5.41
N GLN A 107 -21.69 -2.31 -5.93
CA GLN A 107 -20.63 -3.24 -5.52
C GLN A 107 -19.26 -2.66 -5.87
N TRP A 108 -19.13 -2.05 -7.04
CA TRP A 108 -17.92 -1.34 -7.46
C TRP A 108 -17.49 -0.28 -6.42
N PHE A 109 -18.41 0.59 -5.99
CA PHE A 109 -18.12 1.62 -4.98
C PHE A 109 -17.67 1.02 -3.64
N VAL A 110 -18.35 -0.02 -3.17
CA VAL A 110 -18.04 -0.67 -1.89
C VAL A 110 -16.70 -1.39 -1.96
N TYR A 111 -16.49 -2.23 -2.98
CA TYR A 111 -15.28 -3.03 -3.13
C TYR A 111 -14.05 -2.16 -3.41
N GLN A 112 -14.21 -1.07 -4.18
CA GLN A 112 -13.14 -0.08 -4.36
C GLN A 112 -12.79 0.63 -3.05
N SER A 113 -13.77 0.92 -2.20
CA SER A 113 -13.53 1.53 -0.90
C SER A 113 -12.74 0.60 0.02
N ILE A 114 -13.13 -0.68 0.06
CA ILE A 114 -12.41 -1.73 0.81
C ILE A 114 -10.97 -1.86 0.28
N ASN A 115 -10.81 -1.97 -1.04
CA ASN A 115 -9.49 -2.08 -1.68
C ASN A 115 -8.60 -0.87 -1.34
N ALA A 116 -9.15 0.35 -1.39
CA ALA A 116 -8.40 1.57 -1.10
C ALA A 116 -7.90 1.62 0.34
N VAL A 117 -8.72 1.23 1.32
CA VAL A 117 -8.32 1.15 2.73
C VAL A 117 -7.19 0.13 2.93
N PHE A 118 -7.33 -1.08 2.38
CA PHE A 118 -6.30 -2.13 2.52
C PHE A 118 -4.99 -1.76 1.82
N ARG A 119 -5.09 -1.18 0.62
CA ARG A 119 -3.93 -0.69 -0.14
C ARG A 119 -3.18 0.40 0.63
N GLN A 120 -3.87 1.25 1.37
CA GLN A 120 -3.23 2.30 2.17
C GLN A 120 -2.36 1.75 3.31
N MET A 121 -2.67 0.56 3.83
CA MET A 121 -1.84 -0.14 4.81
C MET A 121 -0.46 -0.53 4.25
N MET A 122 -0.32 -0.67 2.92
CA MET A 122 0.94 -0.95 2.24
C MET A 122 1.74 0.30 1.87
N PHE A 123 1.07 1.42 1.57
CA PHE A 123 1.63 2.48 0.71
C PHE A 123 2.23 3.66 1.48
N PHE A 124 1.44 4.40 2.27
CA PHE A 124 1.82 5.77 2.64
C PHE A 124 2.52 5.86 4.00
N ILE A 125 2.01 5.14 5.00
CA ILE A 125 2.45 5.29 6.39
C ILE A 125 3.77 4.53 6.65
N PRO A 126 3.96 3.29 6.16
CA PRO A 126 5.20 2.55 6.42
C PRO A 126 6.40 3.16 5.71
N PHE A 127 6.24 3.70 4.49
CA PHE A 127 7.33 4.34 3.76
C PHE A 127 7.79 5.64 4.45
N GLN A 128 6.87 6.50 4.85
CA GLN A 128 7.22 7.72 5.57
C GLN A 128 7.85 7.43 6.94
N THR A 129 7.35 6.44 7.68
CA THR A 129 7.97 6.04 8.96
C THR A 129 9.32 5.35 8.77
N LEU A 130 9.53 4.55 7.72
CA LEU A 130 10.84 3.96 7.41
C LEU A 130 11.86 5.04 7.10
N ILE A 131 11.50 6.00 6.24
CA ILE A 131 12.34 7.13 5.86
C ILE A 131 12.63 7.99 7.10
N SER A 132 11.60 8.39 7.84
CA SER A 132 11.74 9.21 9.05
C SER A 132 12.65 8.53 10.09
N ARG A 133 12.47 7.25 10.39
CA ARG A 133 13.32 6.50 11.33
C ARG A 133 14.76 6.29 10.83
N TRP A 134 14.96 6.20 9.52
CA TRP A 134 16.30 6.05 8.93
C TRP A 134 17.07 7.38 8.91
N PHE A 135 16.35 8.49 8.72
CA PHE A 135 16.91 9.85 8.75
C PHE A 135 17.09 10.42 10.16
N ASP A 136 16.26 10.04 11.14
CA ASP A 136 16.45 10.49 12.54
C ASP A 136 17.80 10.04 13.11
N ARG A 137 18.33 8.91 12.62
CA ARG A 137 19.63 8.36 13.03
C ARG A 137 20.83 9.00 12.30
N ARG A 138 20.62 9.94 11.36
CA ARG A 138 21.69 10.61 10.58
C ARG A 138 21.51 12.12 10.42
N ARG A 139 20.77 12.80 11.31
CA ARG A 139 20.60 14.26 11.28
C ARG A 139 21.93 15.05 11.32
N GLY A 140 23.03 14.45 11.79
CA GLY A 140 24.35 15.10 11.89
C GLY A 140 25.30 14.96 10.70
N LEU A 141 24.88 14.42 9.55
CA LEU A 141 25.72 14.30 8.35
C LEU A 141 25.27 15.19 7.18
N ALA A 142 24.28 16.06 7.40
CA ALA A 142 23.72 16.95 6.39
C ALA A 142 23.72 18.42 6.86
N VAL A 143 24.80 18.83 7.52
CA VAL A 143 25.26 20.22 7.58
C VAL A 143 26.75 20.21 7.26
#